data_AF-A0A177YE02-F1
#
_entry.id   AF-A0A177YE02-F1
#
_cell.length_a   1.000
_cell.length_b   1.000
_cell.length_c   1.000
_cell.angle_alpha   90.00
_cell.angle_beta   90.00
_cell.angle_gamma   90.00
#
_symmetry.space_group_name_H-M   'P 1'
#
loop_
_entity.id
_entity.type
_entity.pdbx_description
1 polymer ?
#
loop_
_entity_poly.entity_id
_entity_poly.type
_entity_poly.pdbx_seq_one_letter_code
_entity_poly.pdbx_strand_id
1 'polypeptide(L)'
;MRRGGDLKDRVREASGYGGPVVDDNAEIAFSWSRIAEVLERNGVDVDTIADDQDASVLHDWYSPQSLNVPAVNFWFSNECWRYATLLPSTQTLGPTRSVDISRLWVEVEEGSPYETEPSDSNQADEAGGWADTYDRRLVPIADQDGVTLVIDTRPGLMQGCVSEYTGAFVDKSSVRWGSARELFADLQSALTGNCLFAGRYRPVFADGALSWQS
;
A
#
# COMPACT_ATOMS: atom_id res chain seq x y z
N MET A 1 -18.05 26.47 -58.92
CA MET A 1 -18.66 27.28 -57.85
C MET A 1 -19.06 26.32 -56.73
N ARG A 2 -18.39 26.42 -55.56
CA ARG A 2 -18.80 26.01 -54.18
C ARG A 2 -19.39 24.60 -53.96
N ARG A 3 -19.24 23.91 -52.83
CA ARG A 3 -18.44 23.86 -51.59
C ARG A 3 -19.16 22.75 -50.80
N GLY A 4 -18.47 21.92 -50.02
CA GLY A 4 -19.13 21.07 -49.05
C GLY A 4 -18.30 19.87 -48.66
N GLY A 5 -17.16 20.12 -48.00
CA GLY A 5 -16.44 19.05 -47.31
C GLY A 5 -17.27 18.60 -46.12
N ASP A 6 -17.46 17.29 -45.98
CA ASP A 6 -18.02 16.71 -44.78
C ASP A 6 -16.86 16.33 -43.84
N LEU A 7 -16.75 17.13 -42.79
CA LEU A 7 -15.73 17.11 -41.76
C LEU A 7 -16.12 16.10 -40.65
N LYS A 8 -16.53 14.89 -41.03
CA LYS A 8 -17.01 13.86 -40.09
C LYS A 8 -16.29 12.52 -40.16
N ASP A 9 -15.52 12.25 -41.20
CA ASP A 9 -14.81 10.97 -41.38
C ASP A 9 -13.32 10.99 -41.01
N ARG A 10 -12.84 12.01 -40.27
CA ARG A 10 -11.44 12.09 -39.81
C ARG A 10 -11.24 12.35 -38.32
N VAL A 11 -12.13 11.81 -37.47
CA VAL A 11 -11.87 11.66 -36.03
C VAL A 11 -12.27 10.26 -35.59
N ARG A 12 -11.58 9.26 -36.14
CA ARG A 12 -11.51 7.89 -35.60
C ARG A 12 -10.05 7.45 -35.59
N GLU A 13 -9.23 8.23 -34.90
CA GLU A 13 -7.90 7.83 -34.47
C GLU A 13 -7.45 8.77 -33.35
N ALA A 14 -6.71 8.21 -32.39
CA ALA A 14 -6.17 8.84 -31.18
C ALA A 14 -7.12 8.95 -29.97
N SER A 15 -7.35 7.81 -29.30
CA SER A 15 -7.24 7.69 -27.83
C SER A 15 -7.13 6.22 -27.45
N GLY A 16 -6.14 5.54 -28.02
CA GLY A 16 -5.70 4.23 -27.60
C GLY A 16 -4.25 4.32 -27.16
N TYR A 17 -3.94 5.17 -26.20
CA TYR A 17 -2.70 5.03 -25.44
C TYR A 17 -2.90 3.89 -24.43
N GLY A 18 -2.97 2.67 -24.96
CA GLY A 18 -2.55 1.51 -24.20
C GLY A 18 -1.03 1.59 -24.11
N GLY A 19 -0.53 2.29 -23.08
CA GLY A 19 0.84 2.08 -22.65
C GLY A 19 1.06 0.58 -22.42
N PRO A 20 2.32 0.09 -22.41
CA PRO A 20 2.57 -1.29 -22.03
C PRO A 20 1.82 -1.58 -20.73
N VAL A 21 1.04 -2.65 -20.72
CA VAL A 21 0.47 -3.17 -19.47
C VAL A 21 1.69 -3.55 -18.64
N VAL A 22 2.08 -2.64 -17.76
CA VAL A 22 3.16 -2.86 -16.82
C VAL A 22 2.66 -3.95 -15.90
N ASP A 23 3.41 -5.05 -15.85
CA ASP A 23 3.16 -6.09 -14.86
C ASP A 23 3.64 -5.55 -13.52
N ASP A 24 2.72 -4.95 -12.76
CA ASP A 24 3.00 -4.38 -11.44
C ASP A 24 3.72 -5.38 -10.52
N ASN A 25 3.41 -6.68 -10.65
CA ASN A 25 4.11 -7.72 -9.88
C ASN A 25 5.57 -7.87 -10.30
N ALA A 26 5.88 -7.77 -11.59
CA ALA A 26 7.25 -7.86 -12.07
C ALA A 26 8.09 -6.66 -11.60
N GLU A 27 7.53 -5.45 -11.60
CA GLU A 27 8.23 -4.25 -11.11
C GLU A 27 8.39 -4.26 -9.58
N ILE A 28 7.36 -4.70 -8.84
CA ILE A 28 7.46 -4.89 -7.39
C ILE A 28 8.53 -5.94 -7.08
N ALA A 29 8.51 -7.09 -7.76
CA ALA A 29 9.51 -8.15 -7.58
C ALA A 29 10.93 -7.68 -7.91
N PHE A 30 11.09 -6.92 -8.98
CA PHE A 30 12.38 -6.32 -9.33
C PHE A 30 12.88 -5.39 -8.23
N SER A 31 12.03 -4.49 -7.75
CA SER A 31 12.37 -3.53 -6.70
C SER A 31 12.71 -4.25 -5.40
N TRP A 32 11.90 -5.24 -5.02
CA TRP A 32 12.12 -6.06 -3.83
C TRP A 32 13.44 -6.82 -3.87
N SER A 33 13.81 -7.39 -5.01
CA SER A 33 15.10 -8.10 -5.15
C SER A 33 16.29 -7.20 -4.80
N ARG A 34 16.22 -5.92 -5.17
CA ARG A 34 17.25 -4.92 -4.87
C ARG A 34 17.20 -4.45 -3.43
N ILE A 35 16.00 -4.31 -2.87
CA ILE A 35 15.81 -3.99 -1.44
C ILE A 35 16.43 -5.10 -0.59
N ALA A 36 16.04 -6.36 -0.83
CA ALA A 36 16.56 -7.52 -0.12
C ALA A 36 18.09 -7.64 -0.23
N GLU A 37 18.66 -7.46 -1.43
CA GLU A 37 20.12 -7.44 -1.64
C GLU A 37 20.82 -6.37 -0.79
N VAL A 38 20.26 -5.16 -0.70
CA VAL A 38 20.83 -4.08 0.11
C VAL A 38 20.70 -4.37 1.61
N LEU A 39 19.57 -4.90 2.06
CA LEU A 39 19.36 -5.27 3.46
C LEU A 39 20.34 -6.37 3.88
N GLU A 40 20.44 -7.45 3.10
CA GLU A 40 21.37 -8.56 3.35
C GLU A 40 22.82 -8.09 3.35
N ARG A 41 23.23 -7.28 2.37
CA ARG A 41 24.61 -6.76 2.28
C ARG A 41 25.00 -5.90 3.50
N ASN A 42 24.03 -5.22 4.11
CA ASN A 42 24.25 -4.43 5.33
C ASN A 42 24.04 -5.23 6.62
N GLY A 43 23.81 -6.56 6.52
CA GLY A 43 23.58 -7.44 7.65
C GLY A 43 22.32 -7.10 8.43
N VAL A 44 21.29 -6.54 7.77
CA VAL A 44 20.01 -6.25 8.42
C VAL A 44 19.32 -7.55 8.73
N ASP A 45 19.23 -7.88 10.01
CA ASP A 45 18.56 -9.09 10.47
C ASP A 45 17.05 -8.98 10.26
N VAL A 46 16.45 -10.07 9.80
CA VAL A 46 15.01 -10.27 9.88
C VAL A 46 14.62 -10.44 11.34
N ASP A 47 13.46 -9.92 11.73
CA ASP A 47 12.92 -10.18 13.06
C ASP A 47 12.64 -11.69 13.20
N THR A 48 13.46 -12.35 14.01
CA THR A 48 13.38 -13.79 14.28
C THR A 48 12.41 -14.11 15.40
N ILE A 49 11.91 -13.10 16.12
CA ILE A 49 11.00 -13.26 17.26
C ILE A 49 9.53 -13.24 16.81
N ALA A 50 9.26 -12.90 15.55
CA ALA A 50 7.91 -12.91 15.01
C ALA A 50 7.38 -14.35 14.82
N ASP A 51 6.69 -14.88 15.83
CA ASP A 51 5.75 -16.01 15.77
C ASP A 51 4.52 -15.72 14.86
N ASP A 52 4.60 -14.63 14.10
CA ASP A 52 3.56 -14.12 13.23
C ASP A 52 3.70 -14.73 11.83
N GLN A 53 3.62 -16.06 11.72
CA GLN A 53 3.74 -16.78 10.45
C GLN A 53 2.46 -17.46 10.00
N ASP A 54 1.40 -17.43 10.82
CA ASP A 54 0.15 -18.09 10.48
C ASP A 54 -0.63 -17.28 9.43
N ALA A 55 -0.27 -17.45 8.16
CA ALA A 55 -0.95 -16.82 7.04
C ALA A 55 -2.42 -17.25 6.91
N SER A 56 -2.86 -18.32 7.58
CA SER A 56 -4.26 -18.76 7.52
C SER A 56 -5.21 -17.74 8.17
N VAL A 57 -4.75 -16.99 9.17
CA VAL A 57 -5.55 -15.94 9.84
C VAL A 57 -5.98 -14.83 8.87
N LEU A 58 -5.19 -14.57 7.81
CA LEU A 58 -5.55 -13.61 6.77
C LEU A 58 -6.78 -14.08 6.00
N HIS A 59 -6.86 -15.37 5.67
CA HIS A 59 -7.98 -15.96 4.93
C HIS A 59 -9.26 -16.03 5.75
N ASP A 60 -9.15 -16.11 7.08
CA ASP A 60 -10.29 -16.08 7.98
C ASP A 60 -10.89 -14.67 8.14
N TRP A 61 -10.07 -13.63 7.96
CA TRP A 61 -10.47 -12.23 8.19
C TRP A 61 -10.74 -11.42 6.93
N TYR A 62 -9.89 -11.55 5.91
CA TYR A 62 -9.97 -10.81 4.66
C TYR A 62 -10.62 -11.62 3.55
N SER A 63 -11.33 -10.94 2.65
CA SER A 63 -11.91 -11.59 1.48
C SER A 63 -10.81 -12.10 0.52
N PRO A 64 -11.05 -13.20 -0.23
CA PRO A 64 -10.13 -13.64 -1.27
C PRO A 64 -9.82 -12.55 -2.29
N GLN A 65 -10.78 -11.67 -2.59
CA GLN A 65 -10.58 -10.54 -3.50
C GLN A 65 -9.50 -9.57 -2.97
N SER A 66 -9.52 -9.27 -1.66
CA SER A 66 -8.52 -8.40 -1.04
C SER A 66 -7.15 -9.05 -1.02
N LEU A 67 -7.07 -10.34 -0.67
CA LEU A 67 -5.81 -11.08 -0.61
C LEU A 67 -5.19 -11.35 -1.99
N ASN A 68 -6.02 -11.36 -3.05
CA ASN A 68 -5.56 -11.51 -4.43
C ASN A 68 -5.16 -10.20 -5.08
N VAL A 69 -5.31 -9.05 -4.40
CA VAL A 69 -4.72 -7.79 -4.90
C VAL A 69 -3.20 -7.97 -4.93
N PRO A 70 -2.54 -7.74 -6.09
CA PRO A 70 -1.10 -7.95 -6.28
C PRO A 70 -0.23 -7.44 -5.15
N ALA A 71 -0.49 -6.21 -4.68
CA ALA A 71 0.24 -5.59 -3.58
C ALA A 71 0.16 -6.38 -2.25
N VAL A 72 -1.05 -6.81 -1.86
CA VAL A 72 -1.29 -7.57 -0.62
C VAL A 72 -0.67 -8.95 -0.73
N ASN A 73 -0.92 -9.64 -1.85
CA ASN A 73 -0.36 -10.95 -2.10
C ASN A 73 1.17 -10.92 -2.03
N PHE A 74 1.79 -9.95 -2.70
CA PHE A 74 3.23 -9.79 -2.72
C PHE A 74 3.79 -9.54 -1.33
N TRP A 75 3.22 -8.60 -0.58
CA TRP A 75 3.69 -8.21 0.76
C TRP A 75 3.78 -9.41 1.72
N PHE A 76 2.72 -10.21 1.81
CA PHE A 76 2.68 -11.35 2.72
C PHE A 76 3.44 -12.56 2.19
N SER A 77 3.35 -12.87 0.88
CA SER A 77 3.99 -14.07 0.30
C SER A 77 5.51 -13.95 0.17
N ASN A 78 6.05 -12.73 0.08
CA ASN A 78 7.50 -12.48 0.06
C ASN A 78 8.06 -12.10 1.43
N GLU A 79 7.25 -12.23 2.49
CA GLU A 79 7.63 -11.96 3.86
C GLU A 79 8.27 -10.57 4.07
N CYS A 80 7.81 -9.56 3.31
CA CYS A 80 8.36 -8.19 3.40
C CYS A 80 8.30 -7.65 4.83
N TRP A 81 7.28 -8.07 5.57
CA TRP A 81 7.01 -7.71 6.95
C TRP A 81 8.04 -8.23 7.96
N ARG A 82 8.96 -9.12 7.59
CA ARG A 82 9.99 -9.62 8.50
C ARG A 82 11.07 -8.59 8.82
N TYR A 83 11.14 -7.50 8.07
CA TYR A 83 12.02 -6.39 8.38
C TYR A 83 11.24 -5.33 9.18
N ALA A 84 11.18 -5.50 10.50
CA ALA A 84 10.33 -4.69 11.38
C ALA A 84 10.44 -3.18 11.16
N THR A 85 11.65 -2.67 10.88
CA THR A 85 11.94 -1.24 10.67
C THR A 85 12.03 -0.84 9.20
N LEU A 86 11.50 -1.65 8.27
CA LEU A 86 11.55 -1.40 6.83
C LEU A 86 10.92 -0.06 6.45
N LEU A 87 9.85 0.32 7.14
CA LEU A 87 9.15 1.58 6.92
C LEU A 87 9.44 2.52 8.10
N PRO A 88 9.79 3.79 7.85
CA PRO A 88 10.13 4.73 8.90
C PRO A 88 8.92 5.07 9.77
N SER A 89 9.17 5.26 11.05
CA SER A 89 8.16 5.67 12.05
C SER A 89 7.02 4.66 12.26
N THR A 90 7.10 3.46 11.69
CA THR A 90 6.15 2.36 11.88
C THR A 90 6.89 1.04 12.14
N GLN A 91 6.15 0.01 12.59
CA GLN A 91 6.61 -1.38 12.55
C GLN A 91 5.84 -2.15 11.49
N THR A 92 6.52 -2.92 10.66
CA THR A 92 5.84 -3.79 9.69
C THR A 92 5.04 -4.89 10.37
N LEU A 93 3.87 -5.19 9.83
CA LEU A 93 2.94 -6.16 10.40
C LEU A 93 2.97 -7.47 9.60
N GLY A 94 3.17 -8.58 10.32
CA GLY A 94 2.90 -9.91 9.78
C GLY A 94 1.39 -10.21 9.71
N PRO A 95 1.02 -11.42 9.26
CA PRO A 95 -0.37 -11.87 9.09
C PRO A 95 -1.30 -11.60 10.29
N THR A 96 -0.95 -12.12 11.46
CA THR A 96 -1.69 -12.03 12.71
C THR A 96 -1.79 -10.59 13.17
N ARG A 97 -0.68 -9.84 13.18
CA ARG A 97 -0.69 -8.43 13.59
C ARG A 97 -1.49 -7.56 12.64
N SER A 98 -1.47 -7.83 11.33
CA SER A 98 -2.33 -7.15 10.37
C SER A 98 -3.81 -7.34 10.70
N VAL A 99 -4.22 -8.58 11.02
CA VAL A 99 -5.60 -8.89 11.44
C VAL A 99 -5.93 -8.25 12.78
N ASP A 100 -5.04 -8.28 13.77
CA ASP A 100 -5.25 -7.68 15.08
C ASP A 100 -5.46 -6.16 14.99
N ILE A 101 -4.63 -5.46 14.21
CA ILE A 101 -4.79 -4.02 13.97
C ILE A 101 -6.10 -3.74 13.21
N SER A 102 -6.44 -4.56 12.21
CA SER A 102 -7.70 -4.44 11.49
C SER A 102 -8.93 -4.62 12.40
N ARG A 103 -8.88 -5.60 13.31
CA ARG A 103 -9.92 -5.80 14.34
C ARG A 103 -10.00 -4.63 15.29
N LEU A 104 -8.86 -4.13 15.76
CA LEU A 104 -8.81 -2.97 16.65
C LEU A 104 -9.48 -1.76 16.00
N TRP A 105 -9.24 -1.50 14.73
CA TRP A 105 -9.91 -0.39 14.03
C TRP A 105 -11.42 -0.58 13.90
N VAL A 106 -11.88 -1.81 13.61
CA VAL A 106 -13.32 -2.12 13.64
C VAL A 106 -13.91 -1.85 15.03
N GLU A 107 -13.25 -2.30 16.10
CA GLU A 107 -13.70 -2.13 17.48
C GLU A 107 -13.74 -0.64 17.90
N VAL A 108 -12.74 0.15 17.49
CA VAL A 108 -12.68 1.58 17.76
C VAL A 108 -13.85 2.32 17.11
N GLU A 109 -14.17 1.98 15.86
CA GLU A 109 -15.28 2.58 15.11
C GLU A 109 -16.64 2.14 15.67
N GLU A 110 -16.83 0.85 16.00
CA GLU A 110 -18.06 0.34 16.63
C GLU A 110 -18.32 0.96 18.02
N GLY A 111 -17.25 1.32 18.74
CA GLY A 111 -17.32 2.01 20.02
C GLY A 111 -17.57 3.53 19.94
N SER A 112 -17.59 4.10 18.73
CA SER A 112 -17.73 5.55 18.52
C SER A 112 -19.16 6.03 18.84
N PRO A 113 -19.33 7.10 19.63
CA PRO A 113 -20.64 7.69 19.91
C PRO A 113 -21.21 8.51 18.73
N TYR A 114 -20.44 8.67 17.65
CA TYR A 114 -20.84 9.40 16.46
C TYR A 114 -21.45 8.42 15.46
N GLU A 115 -22.72 8.62 15.09
CA GLU A 115 -23.32 7.87 13.98
C GLU A 115 -22.72 8.36 12.66
N THR A 116 -22.12 7.45 11.91
CA THR A 116 -21.68 7.72 10.56
C THR A 116 -22.89 7.76 9.64
N GLU A 117 -23.24 8.96 9.15
CA GLU A 117 -24.23 9.11 8.08
C GLU A 117 -23.70 8.43 6.82
N PRO A 118 -24.48 7.58 6.14
CA PRO A 118 -24.02 6.91 4.93
C PRO A 118 -23.70 7.94 3.84
N SER A 119 -22.45 7.97 3.37
CA SER A 119 -22.06 8.78 2.22
C SER A 119 -22.64 8.19 0.94
N ASP A 120 -23.58 8.91 0.31
CA ASP A 120 -24.17 8.59 -0.99
C ASP A 120 -23.17 8.71 -2.17
N SER A 121 -21.88 8.91 -1.91
CA SER A 121 -20.88 9.09 -2.96
C SER A 121 -20.30 7.74 -3.41
N ASN A 122 -20.34 7.47 -4.72
CA ASN A 122 -19.59 6.35 -5.31
C ASN A 122 -18.07 6.43 -5.04
N GLN A 123 -17.55 7.61 -4.63
CA GLN A 123 -16.16 7.80 -4.21
C GLN A 123 -15.85 7.13 -2.86
N ALA A 124 -16.87 6.86 -2.04
CA ALA A 124 -16.72 6.16 -0.77
C ALA A 124 -16.26 4.70 -0.94
N ASP A 125 -16.45 4.14 -2.15
CA ASP A 125 -16.25 2.72 -2.45
C ASP A 125 -15.06 2.45 -3.39
N GLU A 126 -14.36 3.49 -3.83
CA GLU A 126 -13.19 3.38 -4.71
C GLU A 126 -11.87 3.54 -3.94
N ALA A 127 -10.86 2.75 -4.29
CA ALA A 127 -9.54 2.87 -3.68
C ALA A 127 -8.93 4.26 -3.86
N GLY A 128 -8.22 4.74 -2.84
CA GLY A 128 -7.69 6.11 -2.76
C GLY A 128 -8.77 7.20 -2.68
N GLY A 129 -10.04 6.81 -2.69
CA GLY A 129 -11.19 7.66 -2.44
C GLY A 129 -11.54 7.73 -0.95
N TRP A 130 -12.63 8.45 -0.69
CA TRP A 130 -13.15 8.65 0.67
C TRP A 130 -13.52 7.30 1.30
N ALA A 131 -13.38 7.13 2.61
CA ALA A 131 -14.07 6.08 3.38
C ALA A 131 -14.40 6.67 4.74
N ASP A 132 -15.69 6.71 5.10
CA ASP A 132 -16.13 7.37 6.34
C ASP A 132 -15.68 6.63 7.61
N THR A 133 -15.54 5.31 7.53
CA THR A 133 -15.11 4.43 8.63
C THR A 133 -14.04 3.48 8.13
N TYR A 134 -13.39 2.78 9.07
CA TYR A 134 -12.53 1.67 8.70
C TYR A 134 -13.26 0.63 7.84
N ASP A 135 -12.65 0.25 6.73
CA ASP A 135 -13.13 -0.79 5.82
C ASP A 135 -12.13 -1.95 5.84
N ARG A 136 -12.60 -3.20 5.92
CA ARG A 136 -11.71 -4.38 5.91
C ARG A 136 -10.94 -4.56 4.59
N ARG A 137 -11.30 -3.81 3.55
CA ARG A 137 -10.52 -3.68 2.31
C ARG A 137 -9.29 -2.79 2.48
N LEU A 138 -9.12 -2.12 3.61
CA LEU A 138 -7.89 -1.41 3.97
C LEU A 138 -6.97 -2.35 4.77
N VAL A 139 -6.12 -3.10 4.09
CA VAL A 139 -5.30 -4.15 4.69
C VAL A 139 -4.05 -3.53 5.35
N PRO A 140 -3.89 -3.55 6.70
CA PRO A 140 -2.73 -3.00 7.38
C PRO A 140 -1.45 -3.76 7.04
N ILE A 141 -0.38 -3.01 6.77
CA ILE A 141 0.97 -3.54 6.50
C ILE A 141 2.03 -3.00 7.44
N ALA A 142 1.77 -1.87 8.09
CA ALA A 142 2.62 -1.32 9.14
C ALA A 142 1.77 -0.50 10.11
N ASP A 143 2.14 -0.49 11.39
CA ASP A 143 1.49 0.35 12.40
C ASP A 143 2.49 0.81 13.44
N GLN A 144 2.26 2.00 14.00
CA GLN A 144 2.87 2.46 15.24
C GLN A 144 2.00 3.56 15.83
N ASP A 145 1.60 3.39 17.08
CA ASP A 145 0.86 4.39 17.87
C ASP A 145 -0.39 4.95 17.16
N GLY A 146 -1.10 4.10 16.42
CA GLY A 146 -2.34 4.45 15.72
C GLY A 146 -2.13 5.15 14.37
N VAL A 147 -0.89 5.22 13.88
CA VAL A 147 -0.58 5.57 12.49
C VAL A 147 -0.36 4.29 11.70
N THR A 148 -1.41 3.85 11.00
CA THR A 148 -1.40 2.59 10.25
C THR A 148 -1.20 2.88 8.75
N LEU A 149 -0.22 2.22 8.14
CA LEU A 149 -0.14 2.13 6.67
C LEU A 149 -0.98 0.95 6.20
N VAL A 150 -1.90 1.22 5.28
CA VAL A 150 -2.82 0.24 4.71
C VAL A 150 -2.64 0.14 3.20
N ILE A 151 -2.77 -1.06 2.66
CA ILE A 151 -3.01 -1.27 1.24
C ILE A 151 -4.52 -1.22 1.00
N ASP A 152 -4.96 -0.31 0.15
CA ASP A 152 -6.37 -0.15 -0.20
C ASP A 152 -6.77 -1.11 -1.31
N THR A 153 -7.54 -2.16 -0.97
CA THR A 153 -7.97 -3.20 -1.90
C THR A 153 -9.34 -2.93 -2.51
N ARG A 154 -9.97 -1.79 -2.21
CA ARG A 154 -11.22 -1.38 -2.84
C ARG A 154 -11.07 -1.32 -4.36
N PRO A 155 -12.14 -1.57 -5.13
CA PRO A 155 -12.06 -1.50 -6.58
C PRO A 155 -11.70 -0.08 -7.06
N GLY A 156 -11.25 0.05 -8.31
CA GLY A 156 -10.98 1.34 -8.93
C GLY A 156 -9.55 1.48 -9.45
N LEU A 157 -9.25 2.64 -10.03
CA LEU A 157 -7.96 2.90 -10.69
C LEU A 157 -6.76 2.93 -9.73
N MET A 158 -7.01 3.11 -8.44
CA MET A 158 -5.97 3.14 -7.40
C MET A 158 -6.00 1.89 -6.52
N GLN A 159 -6.64 0.79 -6.97
CA GLN A 159 -6.61 -0.46 -6.21
C GLN A 159 -5.14 -0.90 -5.98
N GLY A 160 -4.80 -1.15 -4.72
CA GLY A 160 -3.43 -1.43 -4.30
C GLY A 160 -2.58 -0.19 -3.99
N CYS A 161 -3.18 1.01 -3.93
CA CYS A 161 -2.50 2.18 -3.38
C CYS A 161 -2.22 2.01 -1.88
N VAL A 162 -1.25 2.77 -1.39
CA VAL A 162 -0.85 2.74 0.02
C VAL A 162 -1.23 4.05 0.67
N SER A 163 -2.05 3.96 1.71
CA SER A 163 -2.61 5.10 2.43
C SER A 163 -2.25 5.05 3.90
N GLU A 164 -2.25 6.22 4.53
CA GLU A 164 -2.17 6.34 5.99
C GLU A 164 -3.58 6.40 6.57
N TYR A 165 -3.86 5.55 7.56
CA TYR A 165 -5.11 5.49 8.31
C TYR A 165 -4.81 5.82 9.78
N THR A 166 -5.58 6.73 10.37
CA THR A 166 -5.32 7.27 11.73
C THR A 166 -6.54 7.23 12.67
N GLY A 167 -7.48 6.30 12.43
CA GLY A 167 -8.70 6.18 13.23
C GLY A 167 -9.77 7.21 12.89
N ALA A 168 -9.73 7.72 11.67
CA ALA A 168 -10.71 8.63 11.10
C ALA A 168 -10.99 8.18 9.66
N PHE A 169 -11.73 9.00 8.91
CA PHE A 169 -11.91 8.78 7.49
C PHE A 169 -10.56 8.73 6.75
N VAL A 170 -10.51 7.96 5.67
CA VAL A 170 -9.44 8.09 4.66
C VAL A 170 -9.99 8.83 3.45
N ASP A 171 -9.11 9.54 2.77
CA ASP A 171 -9.41 10.24 1.53
C ASP A 171 -8.19 10.28 0.61
N LYS A 172 -8.30 11.03 -0.50
CA LYS A 172 -7.20 11.20 -1.45
C LYS A 172 -5.94 11.83 -0.82
N SER A 173 -6.08 12.65 0.23
CA SER A 173 -4.94 13.25 0.93
C SER A 173 -4.20 12.27 1.83
N SER A 174 -4.88 11.17 2.17
CA SER A 174 -4.34 10.06 2.97
C SER A 174 -3.43 9.15 2.13
N VAL A 175 -3.54 9.17 0.80
CA VAL A 175 -2.71 8.37 -0.10
C VAL A 175 -1.26 8.86 -0.05
N ARG A 176 -0.34 7.96 0.33
CA ARG A 176 1.10 8.22 0.37
C ARG A 176 1.80 7.76 -0.91
N TRP A 177 1.36 6.63 -1.47
CA TRP A 177 1.81 6.12 -2.77
C TRP A 177 0.61 5.68 -3.59
N GLY A 178 0.56 6.06 -4.87
CA GLY A 178 -0.56 5.75 -5.77
C GLY A 178 -0.67 4.26 -6.12
N SER A 179 0.37 3.48 -5.82
CA SER A 179 0.42 2.02 -5.95
C SER A 179 1.52 1.45 -5.05
N ALA A 180 1.46 0.15 -4.72
CA ALA A 180 2.57 -0.53 -4.06
C ALA A 180 3.87 -0.49 -4.87
N ARG A 181 3.78 -0.50 -6.21
CA ARG A 181 4.93 -0.31 -7.10
C ARG A 181 5.69 0.98 -6.80
N GLU A 182 4.98 2.08 -6.58
CA GLU A 182 5.58 3.35 -6.17
C GLU A 182 6.21 3.28 -4.78
N LEU A 183 5.56 2.62 -3.80
CA LEU A 183 6.14 2.39 -2.48
C LEU A 183 7.49 1.63 -2.58
N PHE A 184 7.51 0.51 -3.29
CA PHE A 184 8.71 -0.31 -3.43
C PHE A 184 9.81 0.41 -4.25
N ALA A 185 9.45 1.18 -5.27
CA ALA A 185 10.42 1.97 -6.04
C ALA A 185 11.05 3.09 -5.20
N ASP A 186 10.26 3.78 -4.36
CA ASP A 186 10.73 4.81 -3.44
C ASP A 186 11.65 4.19 -2.37
N LEU A 187 11.23 3.07 -1.78
CA LEU A 187 12.02 2.32 -0.80
C LEU A 187 13.35 1.83 -1.40
N GLN A 188 13.31 1.22 -2.59
CA GLN A 188 14.52 0.82 -3.32
C GLN A 188 15.44 2.02 -3.55
N SER A 189 14.90 3.13 -4.04
CA SER A 189 15.67 4.32 -4.39
C SER A 189 16.34 4.93 -3.15
N ALA A 190 15.63 4.97 -2.02
CA ALA A 190 16.19 5.46 -0.77
C ALA A 190 17.28 4.54 -0.21
N LEU A 191 17.03 3.23 -0.13
CA LEU A 191 18.00 2.24 0.40
C LEU A 191 19.27 2.13 -0.47
N THR A 192 19.16 2.42 -1.77
CA THR A 192 20.30 2.47 -2.69
C THR A 192 21.01 3.84 -2.72
N GLY A 193 20.54 4.81 -1.92
CA GLY A 193 21.18 6.12 -1.75
C GLY A 193 20.86 7.14 -2.85
N ASN A 194 19.84 6.89 -3.67
CA ASN A 194 19.47 7.75 -4.80
C ASN A 194 18.57 8.92 -4.38
N CYS A 195 17.71 8.75 -3.37
CA CYS A 195 16.79 9.79 -2.89
C CYS A 195 16.48 9.63 -1.39
N LEU A 196 15.65 10.53 -0.87
CA LEU A 196 15.00 10.36 0.43
C LEU A 196 13.72 9.56 0.25
N PHE A 197 13.44 8.63 1.16
CA PHE A 197 12.17 7.90 1.20
C PHE A 197 11.04 8.84 1.63
N ALA A 198 9.90 8.78 0.94
CA ALA A 198 8.78 9.72 1.12
C ALA A 198 9.24 11.20 1.09
N GLY A 199 10.30 11.49 0.34
CA GLY A 199 10.90 12.83 0.22
C GLY A 199 11.54 13.39 1.51
N ARG A 200 11.62 12.61 2.61
CA ARG A 200 12.09 13.12 3.90
C ARG A 200 13.06 12.21 4.64
N TYR A 201 12.95 10.89 4.51
CA TYR A 201 13.71 9.97 5.35
C TYR A 201 14.98 9.47 4.66
N ARG A 202 16.09 9.48 5.39
CA ARG A 202 17.36 8.89 4.98
C ARG A 202 17.58 7.56 5.73
N PRO A 203 17.88 6.45 5.03
CA PRO A 203 18.20 5.21 5.72
C PRO A 203 19.59 5.28 6.35
N VAL A 204 19.71 4.66 7.51
CA VAL A 204 20.96 4.50 8.25
C VAL A 204 21.10 3.04 8.64
N PHE A 205 22.17 2.42 8.15
CA PHE A 205 22.55 1.05 8.48
C PHE A 205 23.62 1.10 9.58
N ALA A 206 23.30 0.54 10.74
CA ALA A 206 24.23 0.47 11.87
C ALA A 206 23.94 -0.80 12.68
N ASP A 207 24.98 -1.50 13.12
CA ASP A 207 24.90 -2.66 14.01
C ASP A 207 23.92 -3.76 13.56
N GLY A 208 23.85 -4.02 12.24
CA GLY A 208 22.93 -5.02 11.67
C GLY A 208 21.46 -4.61 11.70
N ALA A 209 21.17 -3.32 11.84
CA ALA A 209 19.82 -2.78 11.84
C ALA A 209 19.65 -1.66 10.81
N LEU A 210 18.45 -1.59 10.24
CA LEU A 210 17.98 -0.44 9.48
C LEU A 210 17.28 0.53 10.44
N SER A 211 17.68 1.80 10.39
CA SER A 211 16.99 2.91 11.03
C SER A 211 16.82 4.07 10.04
N TRP A 212 16.01 5.06 10.40
CA TRP A 212 15.68 6.18 9.52
C TRP A 212 15.91 7.52 10.22
N GLN A 213 16.56 8.45 9.52
CA GLN A 213 16.73 9.83 9.95
C GLN A 213 15.78 10.74 9.17
N SER A 214 15.08 11.62 9.87
CA SER A 214 14.22 12.68 9.31
C SER A 214 14.94 14.02 9.24
#